data_AF-A0AAJ6JFB0-F1
#
_entry.id   AF-A0AAJ6JFB0-F1
#
_cell.length_a   1.000
_cell.length_b   1.000
_cell.length_c   1.000
_cell.angle_alpha   90.00
_cell.angle_beta   90.00
_cell.angle_gamma   90.00
#
_symmetry.space_group_name_H-M   'P 1'
#
loop_
_entity.id
_entity.type
_entity.pdbx_description
1 polymer ?
#
loop_
_entity_poly.entity_id
_entity_poly.type
_entity_poly.pdbx_seq_one_letter_code
_entity_poly.pdbx_strand_id
1 'polypeptide(L)'
;MRDGISEEEFLPRLHAFLQHFIDIGFATSYRIMRREALTGFGRTLPVFMYRGELIYPDLEREHAAYEYVKQRGEQVHSLHVTMNSMVKPDADFFLETQIG
;
A
#
# COMPACT_ATOMS: atom_id res chain seq x y z
N MET A 1 -6.90 9.34 6.05
CA MET A 1 -7.93 8.33 6.36
C MET A 1 -9.29 9.00 6.32
N ARG A 2 -10.39 8.25 6.17
CA ARG A 2 -11.73 8.82 6.33
C ARG A 2 -11.94 9.30 7.76
N ASP A 3 -12.85 10.25 7.94
CA ASP A 3 -13.19 10.78 9.26
C ASP A 3 -13.70 9.63 10.14
N GLY A 4 -13.20 9.56 11.37
CA GLY A 4 -13.56 8.50 12.34
C GLY A 4 -12.74 7.21 12.24
N ILE A 5 -11.89 7.04 11.22
CA ILE A 5 -10.97 5.90 11.12
C ILE A 5 -9.66 6.22 11.86
N SER A 6 -9.31 5.39 12.84
CA SER A 6 -8.06 5.51 13.59
C SER A 6 -6.89 4.78 12.91
N GLU A 7 -5.66 5.13 13.29
CA GLU A 7 -4.46 4.41 12.84
C GLU A 7 -4.48 2.95 13.30
N GLU A 8 -4.99 2.67 14.51
CA GLU A 8 -5.13 1.32 15.07
C GLU A 8 -6.08 0.44 14.25
N GLU A 9 -7.10 1.05 13.63
CA GLU A 9 -7.99 0.34 12.72
C GLU A 9 -7.35 0.14 11.34
N PHE A 10 -6.72 1.18 10.78
CA PHE A 10 -6.21 1.20 9.41
C PHE A 10 -4.94 0.36 9.22
N LEU A 11 -3.94 0.53 10.10
CA LEU A 11 -2.63 -0.10 9.93
C LEU A 11 -2.70 -1.63 9.79
N PRO A 12 -3.49 -2.37 10.59
CA PRO A 12 -3.62 -3.82 10.40
C PRO A 12 -4.13 -4.22 9.00
N ARG A 13 -4.98 -3.40 8.35
CA ARG A 13 -5.50 -3.69 7.01
C ARG A 13 -4.47 -3.39 5.94
N LEU A 14 -3.72 -2.30 6.10
CA LEU A 14 -2.56 -2.01 5.25
C LEU A 14 -1.50 -3.12 5.35
N HIS A 15 -1.18 -3.55 6.58
CA HIS A 15 -0.28 -4.68 6.83
C HIS A 15 -0.77 -5.97 6.18
N ALA A 16 -2.04 -6.34 6.35
CA ALA A 16 -2.59 -7.54 5.73
C ALA A 16 -2.53 -7.49 4.20
N PHE A 17 -2.82 -6.33 3.60
CA PHE A 17 -2.71 -6.14 2.16
C PHE A 17 -1.28 -6.30 1.66
N LEU A 18 -0.28 -5.71 2.33
CA LEU A 18 1.13 -5.82 1.94
C LEU A 18 1.70 -7.22 2.21
N GLN A 19 1.36 -7.81 3.35
CA GLN A 19 1.81 -9.16 3.75
C GLN A 19 1.34 -10.22 2.76
N HIS A 20 0.15 -10.07 2.19
CA HIS A 20 -0.38 -10.98 1.17
C HIS A 20 0.60 -11.18 -0.01
N PHE A 21 1.31 -10.14 -0.44
CA PHE A 21 2.29 -10.23 -1.53
C PHE A 21 3.55 -11.01 -1.13
N ILE A 22 3.89 -11.03 0.16
CA ILE A 22 4.97 -11.87 0.69
C ILE A 22 4.51 -13.32 0.76
N ASP A 23 3.31 -13.56 1.29
CA ASP A 23 2.77 -14.91 1.52
C ASP A 23 2.60 -15.69 0.21
N ILE A 24 2.27 -15.01 -0.89
CA ILE A 24 2.19 -15.61 -2.23
C ILE A 24 3.52 -15.62 -2.99
N GLY A 25 4.60 -15.13 -2.37
CA GLY A 25 5.96 -15.22 -2.89
C GLY A 25 6.33 -14.20 -3.97
N PHE A 26 5.66 -13.04 -4.02
CA PHE A 26 6.05 -11.95 -4.91
C PHE A 26 7.03 -10.96 -4.26
N ALA A 27 6.81 -10.58 -3.01
CA ALA A 27 7.69 -9.65 -2.29
C ALA A 27 8.52 -10.37 -1.22
N THR A 28 9.68 -9.81 -0.88
CA THR A 28 10.50 -10.29 0.24
C THR A 28 10.14 -9.61 1.55
N SER A 29 9.74 -8.34 1.48
CA SER A 29 9.41 -7.51 2.62
C SER A 29 8.59 -6.29 2.18
N TYR A 30 8.12 -5.50 3.14
CA TYR A 30 7.53 -4.19 2.88
C TYR A 30 7.97 -3.17 3.92
N ARG A 31 7.82 -1.89 3.58
CA ARG A 31 7.97 -0.77 4.51
C ARG A 31 6.68 0.03 4.57
N ILE A 32 6.37 0.54 5.75
CA ILE A 32 5.31 1.54 5.95
C ILE A 32 5.97 2.81 6.45
N MET A 33 5.78 3.89 5.72
CA MET A 33 6.32 5.21 6.03
C MET A 33 5.17 6.15 6.34
N ARG A 34 5.26 6.87 7.46
CA ARG A 34 4.34 7.98 7.76
C ARG A 34 4.84 9.22 7.03
N ARG A 35 4.01 9.84 6.19
CA ARG A 35 4.34 11.13 5.60
C ARG A 35 3.80 12.22 6.52
N GLU A 36 4.70 13.04 7.05
CA GLU A 36 4.35 14.23 7.81
C GLU A 36 4.55 15.48 6.96
N ALA A 37 3.61 16.41 7.12
CA ALA A 37 3.70 17.72 6.52
C ALA A 37 4.77 18.56 7.23
N LEU A 38 5.98 18.61 6.68
CA LEU A 38 6.98 19.54 7.20
C LEU A 38 6.68 20.95 6.69
N THR A 39 6.37 21.87 7.62
CA THR A 39 6.10 23.27 7.31
C THR A 39 7.25 23.86 6.48
N GLY A 40 6.94 24.35 5.27
CA GLY A 40 7.91 24.94 4.36
C GLY A 40 8.57 23.98 3.36
N PHE A 41 8.24 22.68 3.38
CA PHE A 41 8.77 21.68 2.46
C PHE A 41 7.64 20.96 1.70
N GLY A 42 7.67 21.01 0.36
CA GLY A 42 6.69 20.37 -0.52
C GLY A 42 5.42 21.20 -0.74
N ARG A 43 5.20 21.68 -1.97
CA ARG A 43 4.05 22.55 -2.31
C ARG A 43 2.68 21.86 -2.29
N THR A 44 2.63 20.56 -2.10
CA THR A 44 1.40 19.77 -2.02
C THR A 44 1.81 18.39 -1.52
N LEU A 45 1.60 18.11 -0.24
CA LEU A 45 1.72 16.74 0.25
C LEU A 45 0.55 15.94 -0.31
N PRO A 46 0.75 14.68 -0.69
CA PRO A 46 -0.36 13.87 -1.12
C PRO A 46 -1.32 13.61 0.05
N VAL A 47 -2.60 13.37 -0.25
CA VAL A 47 -3.73 13.34 0.70
C VAL A 47 -3.68 12.14 1.68
N PHE A 48 -2.57 11.41 1.73
CA PHE A 48 -2.40 10.20 2.52
C PHE A 48 -1.32 10.36 3.62
N MET A 49 -1.65 9.84 4.80
CA MET A 49 -0.78 9.87 5.99
C MET A 49 0.27 8.75 5.99
N TYR A 50 0.02 7.66 5.25
CA TYR A 50 0.88 6.48 5.20
C TYR A 50 1.16 6.07 3.77
N ARG A 51 2.42 5.70 3.51
CA ARG A 51 2.89 5.07 2.27
C ARG A 51 3.31 3.63 2.58
N GLY A 52 2.75 2.66 1.87
CA GLY A 52 3.24 1.28 1.84
C GLY A 52 4.15 1.06 0.63
N GLU A 53 5.25 0.34 0.82
CA GLU A 53 6.21 0.04 -0.23
C GLU A 53 6.55 -1.45 -0.20
N LEU A 54 6.36 -2.16 -1.31
CA LEU A 54 6.75 -3.56 -1.47
C LEU A 54 8.19 -3.63 -1.99
N ILE A 55 8.98 -4.51 -1.38
CA ILE A 55 10.36 -4.78 -1.80
C ILE A 55 10.35 -6.12 -2.54
N TYR A 56 10.68 -6.06 -3.83
CA TYR A 56 10.71 -7.23 -4.70
C TYR A 56 12.14 -7.76 -4.82
N PRO A 57 12.32 -9.09 -4.91
CA PRO A 57 13.64 -9.67 -5.08
C PRO A 57 14.20 -9.44 -6.49
N ASP A 58 13.33 -9.25 -7.48
CA ASP A 58 13.69 -9.05 -8.88
C ASP A 58 12.51 -8.46 -9.66
N LEU A 59 12.79 -8.03 -10.89
CA LEU A 59 11.80 -7.43 -11.80
C LEU A 59 10.73 -8.44 -12.27
N GLU A 60 11.04 -9.73 -12.32
CA GLU A 60 10.09 -10.76 -12.73
C GLU A 60 8.97 -10.88 -11.69
N ARG A 61 9.32 -10.88 -10.40
CA ARG A 61 8.36 -10.92 -9.30
C ARG A 61 7.54 -9.65 -9.18
N GLU A 62 8.15 -8.50 -9.43
CA GLU A 62 7.44 -7.23 -9.54
C GLU A 62 6.37 -7.30 -10.64
N HIS A 63 6.74 -7.73 -11.85
CA HIS A 63 5.78 -7.90 -12.95
C HIS A 63 4.69 -8.93 -12.62
N ALA A 64 5.05 -10.05 -12.00
CA ALA A 64 4.08 -11.06 -11.58
C ALA A 64 3.06 -10.50 -10.58
N ALA A 65 3.49 -9.65 -9.64
CA ALA A 65 2.59 -8.96 -8.72
C ALA A 65 1.62 -8.03 -9.44
N TYR A 66 2.09 -7.27 -10.44
CA TYR A 66 1.22 -6.40 -11.25
C TYR A 66 0.19 -7.20 -12.04
N GLU A 67 0.60 -8.27 -12.71
CA GLU A 67 -0.31 -9.14 -13.46
C GLU A 67 -1.33 -9.82 -12.53
N TYR A 68 -0.90 -10.25 -11.35
CA TYR A 68 -1.79 -10.80 -10.33
C TYR A 68 -2.88 -9.80 -9.88
N VAL A 69 -2.51 -8.54 -9.63
CA VAL A 69 -3.47 -7.49 -9.27
C VAL A 69 -4.44 -7.21 -10.42
N LYS A 70 -3.95 -7.19 -11.67
CA LYS A 70 -4.79 -6.99 -12.88
C LYS A 70 -5.84 -8.09 -13.05
N GLN A 71 -5.51 -9.33 -12.68
CA GLN A 71 -6.45 -10.45 -12.75
C GLN A 71 -7.62 -10.32 -11.76
N ARG A 72 -7.54 -9.41 -10.78
CA ARG A 72 -8.59 -9.15 -9.77
C ARG A 72 -9.05 -10.42 -9.04
N GLY A 73 -8.13 -11.31 -8.69
CA GLY A 73 -8.44 -12.46 -7.85
C GLY A 73 -9.11 -12.02 -6.54
N GLU A 74 -10.09 -12.79 -6.05
CA GLU A 74 -10.96 -12.39 -4.94
C GLU A 74 -10.20 -11.95 -3.69
N GLN A 75 -9.10 -12.63 -3.35
CA GLN A 75 -8.34 -12.36 -2.14
C GLN A 75 -7.64 -10.99 -2.17
N VAL A 76 -6.85 -10.70 -3.21
CA VAL A 76 -6.17 -9.38 -3.33
C VAL A 76 -7.17 -8.26 -3.56
N HIS A 77 -8.26 -8.53 -4.29
CA HIS A 77 -9.31 -7.56 -4.51
C HIS A 77 -10.04 -7.21 -3.21
N SER A 78 -10.39 -8.20 -2.39
CA SER A 78 -11.04 -8.01 -1.09
C SER A 78 -10.16 -7.22 -0.13
N LEU A 79 -8.87 -7.55 -0.03
CA LEU A 79 -7.90 -6.82 0.79
C LEU A 79 -7.77 -5.36 0.33
N HIS A 80 -7.67 -5.13 -0.99
CA HIS A 80 -7.59 -3.80 -1.57
C HIS A 80 -8.85 -2.97 -1.31
N VAL A 81 -10.05 -3.54 -1.53
CA VAL A 81 -11.32 -2.86 -1.25
C VAL A 81 -11.47 -2.54 0.23
N THR A 82 -11.13 -3.48 1.10
CA THR A 82 -11.19 -3.30 2.55
C THR A 82 -10.31 -2.13 2.98
N MET A 83 -9.04 -2.12 2.56
CA MET A 83 -8.10 -1.03 2.86
C MET A 83 -8.57 0.30 2.26
N ASN A 84 -8.97 0.33 0.99
CA ASN A 84 -9.37 1.57 0.31
C ASN A 84 -10.65 2.18 0.85
N SER A 85 -11.56 1.36 1.41
CA SER A 85 -12.78 1.84 2.06
C SER A 85 -12.50 2.72 3.29
N MET A 86 -11.28 2.66 3.83
CA MET A 86 -10.86 3.37 5.05
C MET A 86 -10.12 4.69 4.76
N VAL A 87 -9.86 5.01 3.49
CA VAL A 87 -9.20 6.25 3.09
C VAL A 87 -10.13 7.19 2.33
N LYS A 88 -9.74 8.45 2.24
CA LYS A 88 -10.49 9.45 1.48
C LYS A 88 -10.49 9.07 -0.01
N PRO A 89 -11.55 9.37 -0.77
CA PRO A 89 -11.65 9.00 -2.18
C PRO A 89 -10.50 9.52 -3.07
N ASP A 90 -9.83 10.59 -2.63
CA ASP A 90 -8.69 11.24 -3.27
C ASP A 90 -7.34 10.84 -2.68
N ALA A 91 -7.30 9.84 -1.79
CA ALA A 91 -6.05 9.30 -1.27
C ALA A 91 -5.37 8.43 -2.34
N ASP A 92 -4.26 8.94 -2.89
CA ASP A 92 -3.40 8.16 -3.76
C ASP A 92 -2.69 7.05 -2.96
N PHE A 93 -2.72 5.81 -3.45
CA PHE A 93 -1.83 4.76 -2.95
C PHE A 93 -0.68 4.61 -3.92
N PHE A 94 0.52 5.00 -3.47
CA PHE A 94 1.73 4.85 -4.28
C PHE A 94 2.47 3.58 -3.85
N LEU A 95 2.36 2.54 -4.68
CA LEU A 95 3.26 1.39 -4.66
C LEU A 95 4.49 1.78 -5.45
N GLU A 96 5.48 2.36 -4.77
CA GLU A 96 6.81 2.52 -5.34
C GLU A 96 7.56 1.19 -5.17
N THR A 97 8.41 0.86 -6.15
CA THR A 97 9.12 -0.41 -6.17
C THR A 97 10.61 -0.17 -5.97
N GLN A 98 11.18 -0.91 -5.03
CA GLN A 98 12.63 -0.98 -4.84
C GLN A 98 13.05 -2.42 -5.11
N ILE A 99 13.89 -2.62 -6.12
CA ILE A 99 14.56 -3.89 -6.38
C ILE A 99 15.74 -3.96 -5.40
N GLY A 100 15.76 -5.00 -4.56
CA GLY A 100 16.78 -5.25 -3.54
C GLY A 100 17.91 -6.15 -4.02
#